data_AF-A0A357V640-F1
#
_entry.id   AF-A0A357V640-F1
#
_cell.length_a   1.000
_cell.length_b   1.000
_cell.length_c   1.000
_cell.angle_alpha   90.00
_cell.angle_beta   90.00
_cell.angle_gamma   90.00
#
_symmetry.space_group_name_H-M   'P 1'
#
loop_
_entity.id
_entity.type
_entity.pdbx_description
1 polymer ?
#
loop_
_entity_poly.entity_id
_entity_poly.type
_entity_poly.pdbx_seq_one_letter_code
_entity_poly.pdbx_strand_id
1 'polypeptide(L)'
;AQTDLESATLRLDQAEQALDDRIVYAPFDGIIGLTEIDRGDRVTTDTKIATLDDRSEILVEFELPEEYAGRIKIDDPVMVRPWTAPDLRLAGKVSQLGSRIDPVTRTLRVKATIPNEEDLIRPGTSFETELAFTGKPYPTVREVAVLWSRDGAYLWRVAKKDGKTETAEKVFVKIVRRDRGRILVDGPLNADDLIVVEGVQGLRPGQRIQAIPFDKFAAGDVAPKGKKKATP
;
A
#
# COMPACT_ATOMS: atom_id res chain seq x y z
N ALA A 1 -26.36 66.83 -2.94
CA ALA A 1 -25.73 66.76 -1.60
C ALA A 1 -25.51 65.32 -1.16
N GLN A 2 -26.57 64.54 -0.87
CA GLN A 2 -26.41 63.16 -0.38
C GLN A 2 -25.83 62.21 -1.45
N THR A 3 -26.30 62.32 -2.71
CA THR A 3 -25.73 61.59 -3.85
C THR A 3 -24.29 61.97 -4.15
N ASP A 4 -23.92 63.24 -3.98
CA ASP A 4 -22.54 63.71 -4.21
C ASP A 4 -21.60 63.15 -3.14
N LEU A 5 -22.04 63.14 -1.87
CA LEU A 5 -21.31 62.54 -0.76
C LEU A 5 -21.09 61.03 -1.00
N GLU A 6 -22.14 60.31 -1.34
CA GLU A 6 -22.08 58.87 -1.65
C GLU A 6 -21.13 58.57 -2.81
N SER A 7 -21.18 59.38 -3.88
CA SER A 7 -20.26 59.26 -5.01
C SER A 7 -18.80 59.53 -4.64
N ALA A 8 -18.55 60.49 -3.75
CA ALA A 8 -17.22 60.82 -3.27
C ALA A 8 -16.66 59.72 -2.37
N THR A 9 -17.50 59.12 -1.52
CA THR A 9 -17.12 57.98 -0.67
C THR A 9 -16.76 56.75 -1.51
N LEU A 10 -17.55 56.42 -2.54
CA LEU A 10 -17.22 55.32 -3.46
C LEU A 10 -15.89 55.52 -4.19
N ARG A 11 -15.58 56.76 -4.59
CA ARG A 11 -14.29 57.09 -5.22
C ARG A 11 -13.11 56.97 -4.26
N LEU A 12 -13.32 57.34 -2.99
CA LEU A 12 -12.31 57.18 -1.95
C LEU A 12 -11.99 55.69 -1.74
N ASP A 13 -13.03 54.86 -1.54
CA ASP A 13 -12.88 53.41 -1.34
C ASP A 13 -12.19 52.74 -2.54
N GLN A 14 -12.56 53.12 -3.77
CA GLN A 14 -11.88 52.65 -4.98
C GLN A 14 -10.40 53.05 -5.04
N ALA A 15 -10.06 54.28 -4.62
CA ALA A 15 -8.69 54.75 -4.60
C ALA A 15 -7.86 54.06 -3.51
N GLU A 16 -8.47 53.74 -2.36
CA GLU A 16 -7.86 52.99 -1.27
C GLU A 16 -7.59 51.53 -1.68
N GLN A 17 -8.56 50.85 -2.30
CA GLN A 17 -8.37 49.51 -2.84
C GLN A 17 -7.28 49.47 -3.92
N ALA A 18 -7.29 50.44 -4.86
CA ALA A 18 -6.26 50.54 -5.88
C ALA A 18 -4.85 50.87 -5.35
N LEU A 19 -4.74 51.36 -4.12
CA LEU A 19 -3.47 51.54 -3.41
C LEU A 19 -3.04 50.25 -2.73
N ASP A 20 -3.96 49.53 -2.08
CA ASP A 20 -3.70 48.27 -1.41
C ASP A 20 -3.26 47.18 -2.40
N ASP A 21 -3.91 47.12 -3.58
CA ASP A 21 -3.57 46.23 -4.69
C ASP A 21 -2.12 46.39 -5.22
N ARG A 22 -1.42 47.48 -4.85
CA ARG A 22 -0.01 47.68 -5.20
C ARG A 22 0.96 46.89 -4.33
N ILE A 23 0.48 46.32 -3.23
CA ILE A 23 1.27 45.50 -2.32
C ILE A 23 0.73 44.07 -2.37
N VAL A 24 1.53 43.16 -2.91
CA VAL A 24 1.16 41.75 -3.00
C VAL A 24 1.73 41.01 -1.79
N TYR A 25 0.85 40.52 -0.93
CA TYR A 25 1.21 39.72 0.24
C TYR A 25 1.20 38.23 -0.08
N ALA A 26 2.08 37.48 0.57
CA ALA A 26 2.02 36.02 0.57
C ALA A 26 0.78 35.56 1.36
N PRO A 27 -0.10 34.72 0.79
CA PRO A 27 -1.30 34.24 1.47
C PRO A 27 -1.01 33.23 2.59
N PHE A 28 0.18 32.61 2.60
CA PHE A 28 0.63 31.64 3.59
C PHE A 28 2.16 31.54 3.61
N ASP A 29 2.73 30.92 4.64
CA ASP A 29 4.16 30.64 4.74
C ASP A 29 4.57 29.49 3.80
N GLY A 30 5.63 29.68 3.01
CA GLY A 30 6.06 28.66 2.06
C GLY A 30 7.36 29.01 1.36
N ILE A 31 7.65 28.27 0.30
CA ILE A 31 8.86 28.44 -0.51
C ILE A 31 8.48 29.12 -1.82
N ILE A 32 9.11 30.27 -2.09
CA ILE A 32 8.94 30.99 -3.35
C ILE A 32 9.69 30.26 -4.47
N GLY A 33 8.98 30.00 -5.56
CA GLY A 33 9.54 29.46 -6.79
C GLY A 33 10.28 30.52 -7.62
N LEU A 34 10.77 30.10 -8.78
CA LEU A 34 11.40 31.03 -9.70
C LEU A 34 10.39 32.08 -10.16
N THR A 35 10.84 33.32 -10.18
CA THR A 35 10.07 34.49 -10.58
C THR A 35 10.56 34.94 -11.94
N GLU A 36 9.64 35.27 -12.84
CA GLU A 36 9.93 35.73 -14.20
C GLU A 36 9.82 37.25 -14.36
N ILE A 37 9.59 37.97 -13.26
CA ILE A 37 9.50 39.43 -13.24
C ILE A 37 10.77 40.05 -12.66
N ASP A 38 11.23 41.11 -13.31
CA ASP A 38 12.34 41.93 -12.86
C ASP A 38 11.89 43.33 -12.44
N ARG A 39 12.75 44.02 -11.70
CA ARG A 39 12.49 45.41 -11.32
C ARG A 39 12.43 46.29 -12.58
N GLY A 40 11.28 46.92 -12.80
CA GLY A 40 11.03 47.80 -13.94
C GLY A 40 10.03 47.21 -14.94
N ASP A 41 9.68 45.95 -14.78
CA ASP A 41 8.67 45.31 -15.62
C ASP A 41 7.28 45.88 -15.38
N ARG A 42 6.51 45.94 -16.47
CA ARG A 42 5.11 46.35 -16.43
C ARG A 42 4.25 45.14 -16.09
N VAL A 43 3.74 45.10 -14.87
CA VAL A 43 2.79 44.08 -14.40
C VAL A 43 1.34 44.50 -14.64
N THR A 44 0.48 43.53 -14.92
CA THR A 44 -0.98 43.67 -15.02
C THR A 44 -1.66 42.72 -14.03
N THR A 45 -2.99 42.78 -13.94
CA THR A 45 -3.79 41.88 -13.09
C THR A 45 -3.66 40.40 -13.46
N ASP A 46 -3.26 40.10 -14.68
CA ASP A 46 -3.09 38.73 -15.18
C ASP A 46 -1.62 38.27 -15.16
N THR A 47 -0.70 39.12 -14.70
CA THR A 47 0.73 38.80 -14.69
C THR A 47 1.05 37.90 -13.50
N LYS A 48 1.58 36.72 -13.78
CA LYS A 48 2.07 35.80 -12.75
C LYS A 48 3.36 36.37 -12.15
N ILE A 49 3.29 36.76 -10.87
CA ILE A 49 4.44 37.31 -10.14
C ILE A 49 5.37 36.20 -9.69
N ALA A 50 4.89 35.27 -8.86
CA ALA A 50 5.68 34.15 -8.34
C ALA A 50 4.77 32.94 -8.08
N THR A 51 5.38 31.78 -7.86
CA THR A 51 4.71 30.64 -7.24
C THR A 51 5.13 30.54 -5.78
N LEU A 52 4.21 30.12 -4.93
CA LEU A 52 4.47 29.87 -3.52
C LEU A 52 3.96 28.47 -3.20
N ASP A 53 4.86 27.60 -2.74
CA ASP A 53 4.55 26.21 -2.45
C ASP A 53 4.74 25.93 -0.95
N ASP A 54 3.72 25.36 -0.31
CA ASP A 54 3.88 24.71 0.99
C ASP A 54 4.34 23.27 0.76
N ARG A 55 5.55 22.96 1.26
CA ARG A 55 6.18 21.64 1.14
C ARG A 55 6.32 20.94 2.49
N SER A 56 5.69 21.47 3.55
CA SER A 56 5.70 20.85 4.89
C SER A 56 5.07 19.45 4.87
N GLU A 57 3.99 19.30 4.10
CA GLU A 57 3.30 18.04 3.85
C GLU A 57 3.11 17.82 2.35
N ILE A 58 3.34 16.59 1.90
CA ILE A 58 3.14 16.20 0.50
C ILE A 58 1.90 15.33 0.39
N LEU A 59 1.00 15.74 -0.49
CA LEU A 59 -0.18 14.96 -0.86
C LEU A 59 0.20 14.00 -1.99
N VAL A 60 0.18 12.71 -1.69
CA VAL A 60 0.39 11.64 -2.66
C VAL A 60 -0.96 11.08 -3.07
N GLU A 61 -1.22 11.12 -4.36
CA GLU A 61 -2.44 10.60 -4.94
C GLU A 61 -2.15 9.29 -5.69
N PHE A 62 -2.97 8.28 -5.43
CA PHE A 62 -2.84 6.99 -6.07
C PHE A 62 -4.20 6.32 -6.26
N GLU A 63 -4.22 5.30 -7.12
CA GLU A 63 -5.41 4.56 -7.45
C GLU A 63 -5.38 3.18 -6.79
N LEU A 64 -6.46 2.83 -6.10
CA LEU A 64 -6.63 1.54 -5.44
C LEU A 64 -7.67 0.70 -6.19
N PRO A 65 -7.38 -0.56 -6.57
CA PRO A 65 -8.37 -1.44 -7.19
C PRO A 65 -9.64 -1.60 -6.34
N GLU A 66 -10.80 -1.70 -7.01
CA GLU A 66 -12.13 -1.84 -6.39
C GLU A 66 -12.18 -2.95 -5.31
N GLU A 67 -11.44 -4.05 -5.49
CA GLU A 67 -11.39 -5.17 -4.53
C GLU A 67 -10.87 -4.78 -3.12
N TYR A 68 -10.08 -3.71 -3.01
CA TYR A 68 -9.56 -3.19 -1.73
C TYR A 68 -10.27 -1.92 -1.27
N ALA A 69 -11.12 -1.32 -2.09
CA ALA A 69 -11.83 -0.08 -1.77
C ALA A 69 -12.67 -0.18 -0.48
N GLY A 70 -13.24 -1.35 -0.19
CA GLY A 70 -14.00 -1.60 1.04
C GLY A 70 -13.14 -1.86 2.29
N ARG A 71 -11.82 -2.00 2.14
CA ARG A 71 -10.90 -2.30 3.25
C ARG A 71 -10.11 -1.09 3.73
N ILE A 72 -9.87 -0.13 2.85
CA ILE A 72 -9.13 1.09 3.17
C ILE A 72 -9.99 2.09 3.95
N LYS A 73 -9.39 2.78 4.91
CA LYS A 73 -10.00 3.81 5.73
C LYS A 73 -9.13 5.05 5.80
N ILE A 74 -9.75 6.17 6.16
CA ILE A 74 -9.01 7.37 6.57
C ILE A 74 -8.15 7.00 7.80
N ASP A 75 -6.96 7.60 7.88
CA ASP A 75 -5.90 7.33 8.86
C ASP A 75 -5.17 5.98 8.72
N ASP A 76 -5.51 5.16 7.72
CA ASP A 76 -4.74 3.94 7.46
C ASP A 76 -3.28 4.29 7.10
N PRO A 77 -2.31 3.51 7.61
CA PRO A 77 -0.90 3.75 7.33
C PRO A 77 -0.59 3.41 5.87
N VAL A 78 0.15 4.29 5.21
CA VAL A 78 0.70 4.06 3.88
C VAL A 78 2.21 4.28 3.92
N MET A 79 2.94 3.43 3.19
CA MET A 79 4.36 3.65 2.93
C MET A 79 4.52 4.16 1.51
N VAL A 80 5.28 5.22 1.34
CA VAL A 80 5.61 5.76 0.02
C VAL A 80 7.11 5.70 -0.20
N ARG A 81 7.48 5.45 -1.45
CA ARG A 81 8.87 5.32 -1.88
C ARG A 81 9.06 6.13 -3.16
N PRO A 82 9.87 7.20 -3.15
CA PRO A 82 10.16 7.97 -4.36
C PRO A 82 10.91 7.10 -5.36
N TRP A 83 10.60 7.22 -6.66
CA TRP A 83 11.39 6.52 -7.68
C TRP A 83 12.82 7.04 -7.79
N THR A 84 13.05 8.30 -7.44
CA THR A 84 14.38 8.92 -7.41
C THR A 84 15.27 8.39 -6.28
N ALA A 85 14.69 7.85 -5.21
CA ALA A 85 15.40 7.37 -4.03
C ALA A 85 14.79 6.06 -3.51
N PRO A 86 15.15 4.91 -4.10
CA PRO A 86 14.56 3.61 -3.75
C PRO A 86 14.74 3.17 -2.30
N ASP A 87 15.80 3.64 -1.63
CA ASP A 87 16.07 3.28 -0.24
C ASP A 87 15.29 4.15 0.76
N LEU A 88 14.70 5.25 0.30
CA LEU A 88 13.93 6.16 1.14
C LEU A 88 12.50 5.65 1.25
N ARG A 89 12.11 5.27 2.47
CA ARG A 89 10.73 4.87 2.80
C ARG A 89 10.15 5.89 3.74
N LEU A 90 9.05 6.51 3.32
CA LEU A 90 8.38 7.55 4.09
C LEU A 90 7.02 7.04 4.52
N ALA A 91 6.75 7.16 5.80
CA ALA A 91 5.46 6.81 6.36
C ALA A 91 4.51 7.99 6.23
N GLY A 92 3.26 7.71 5.89
CA GLY A 92 2.19 8.68 6.00
C GLY A 92 0.86 7.99 6.20
N LYS A 93 -0.21 8.75 5.99
CA LYS A 93 -1.58 8.30 6.29
C LYS A 93 -2.54 8.67 5.19
N VAL A 94 -3.54 7.84 4.99
CA VAL A 94 -4.66 8.15 4.10
C VAL A 94 -5.43 9.34 4.68
N SER A 95 -5.49 10.44 3.94
CA SER A 95 -6.20 11.65 4.35
C SER A 95 -7.55 11.79 3.68
N GLN A 96 -7.69 11.31 2.44
CA GLN A 96 -8.96 11.38 1.71
C GLN A 96 -9.19 10.13 0.86
N LEU A 97 -10.46 9.74 0.78
CA LEU A 97 -10.94 8.69 -0.11
C LEU A 97 -11.93 9.30 -1.10
N GLY A 98 -11.83 8.91 -2.36
CA GLY A 98 -12.80 9.28 -3.38
C GLY A 98 -14.21 8.79 -3.02
N SER A 99 -15.23 9.53 -3.42
CA SER A 99 -16.63 9.16 -3.15
C SER A 99 -17.20 8.16 -4.16
N ARG A 100 -16.46 7.84 -5.23
CA ARG A 100 -16.91 7.01 -6.34
C ARG A 100 -15.74 6.22 -6.93
N ILE A 101 -16.04 5.00 -7.36
CA ILE A 101 -15.15 4.16 -8.17
C ILE A 101 -15.22 4.63 -9.62
N ASP A 102 -14.06 4.80 -10.25
CA ASP A 102 -14.00 5.10 -11.68
C ASP A 102 -14.50 3.88 -12.49
N PRO A 103 -15.55 4.01 -13.32
CA PRO A 103 -16.12 2.88 -14.05
C PRO A 103 -15.22 2.35 -15.18
N VAL A 104 -14.25 3.15 -15.65
CA VAL A 104 -13.33 2.79 -16.74
C VAL A 104 -12.16 1.97 -16.18
N THR A 105 -11.49 2.48 -15.15
CA THR A 105 -10.30 1.83 -14.56
C THR A 105 -10.64 0.85 -13.45
N ARG A 106 -11.86 0.88 -12.91
CA ARG A 106 -12.28 0.11 -11.73
C ARG A 106 -11.40 0.38 -10.51
N THR A 107 -10.99 1.63 -10.35
CA THR A 107 -10.16 2.08 -9.22
C THR A 107 -10.87 3.14 -8.37
N LEU A 108 -10.54 3.16 -7.08
CA LEU A 108 -10.87 4.21 -6.13
C LEU A 108 -9.69 5.16 -6.03
N ARG A 109 -9.94 6.46 -6.21
CA ARG A 109 -8.92 7.51 -6.02
C ARG A 109 -8.68 7.72 -4.54
N VAL A 110 -7.43 7.67 -4.10
CA VAL A 110 -7.02 7.83 -2.70
C VAL A 110 -5.96 8.91 -2.61
N LYS A 111 -6.05 9.77 -1.58
CA LYS A 111 -4.99 10.70 -1.22
C LYS A 111 -4.44 10.36 0.14
N ALA A 112 -3.12 10.39 0.23
CA ALA A 112 -2.38 10.27 1.47
C ALA A 112 -1.55 11.52 1.73
N THR A 113 -1.41 11.85 3.00
CA THR A 113 -0.57 12.93 3.49
C THR A 113 0.71 12.33 4.05
N ILE A 114 1.85 12.83 3.54
CA ILE A 114 3.19 12.41 3.93
C ILE A 114 3.91 13.64 4.50
N PRO A 115 4.36 13.62 5.78
CA PRO A 115 5.17 14.69 6.32
C PRO A 115 6.52 14.76 5.60
N ASN A 116 6.99 15.97 5.30
CA ASN A 116 8.22 16.24 4.55
C ASN A 116 9.13 17.20 5.33
N GLU A 117 9.38 16.88 6.61
CA GLU A 117 10.15 17.72 7.54
C GLU A 117 11.58 18.02 7.07
N GLU A 118 12.22 17.05 6.40
CA GLU A 118 13.59 17.16 5.89
C GLU A 118 13.67 17.75 4.45
N ASP A 119 12.54 18.21 3.90
CA ASP A 119 12.39 18.71 2.54
C ASP A 119 12.92 17.78 1.42
N LEU A 120 12.93 16.47 1.68
CA LEU A 120 13.48 15.46 0.77
C LEU A 120 12.63 15.26 -0.49
N ILE A 121 11.35 15.64 -0.43
CA ILE A 121 10.40 15.43 -1.50
C ILE A 121 10.03 16.74 -2.19
N ARG A 122 10.14 16.76 -3.53
CA ARG A 122 9.60 17.85 -4.36
C ARG A 122 8.23 17.46 -4.94
N PRO A 123 7.26 18.39 -4.97
CA PRO A 123 6.01 18.21 -5.71
C PRO A 123 6.28 17.80 -7.17
N GLY A 124 5.42 16.96 -7.74
CA GLY A 124 5.56 16.43 -9.10
C GLY A 124 6.46 15.19 -9.23
N THR A 125 7.10 14.73 -8.14
CA THR A 125 7.82 13.45 -8.12
C THR A 125 6.84 12.28 -8.20
N SER A 126 7.23 11.18 -8.86
CA SER A 126 6.48 9.92 -8.86
C SER A 126 6.89 9.02 -7.68
N PHE A 127 5.92 8.33 -7.09
CA PHE A 127 6.12 7.43 -5.97
C PHE A 127 5.54 6.05 -6.25
N GLU A 128 6.16 5.03 -5.67
CA GLU A 128 5.50 3.76 -5.40
C GLU A 128 4.81 3.85 -4.04
N THR A 129 3.57 3.36 -3.97
CA THR A 129 2.79 3.30 -2.72
C THR A 129 2.59 1.86 -2.30
N GLU A 130 2.81 1.59 -1.01
CA GLU A 130 2.65 0.27 -0.41
C GLU A 130 1.62 0.36 0.73
N LEU A 131 0.58 -0.46 0.62
CA LEU A 131 -0.50 -0.59 1.60
C LEU A 131 -0.53 -2.01 2.14
N ALA A 132 -0.54 -2.13 3.46
CA ALA A 132 -0.60 -3.42 4.14
C ALA A 132 -2.02 -3.69 4.64
N PHE A 133 -2.74 -4.58 3.96
CA PHE A 133 -4.05 -5.05 4.42
C PHE A 133 -3.88 -6.30 5.30
N THR A 134 -4.35 -6.23 6.54
CA THR A 134 -4.41 -7.42 7.41
C THR A 134 -5.56 -8.32 6.94
N GLY A 135 -5.22 -9.49 6.39
CA GLY A 135 -6.19 -10.49 5.96
C GLY A 135 -6.58 -11.47 7.07
N LYS A 136 -7.58 -12.31 6.80
CA LYS A 136 -7.89 -13.47 7.65
C LYS A 136 -6.66 -14.40 7.67
N PRO A 137 -6.22 -14.90 8.84
CA PRO A 137 -5.17 -15.90 8.90
C PRO A 137 -5.66 -17.21 8.27
N TYR A 138 -4.85 -17.79 7.39
CA TYR A 138 -5.11 -19.09 6.77
C TYR A 138 -3.94 -20.04 7.07
N PRO A 139 -4.22 -21.34 7.35
CA PRO A 139 -3.19 -22.36 7.41
C PRO A 139 -2.35 -22.37 6.12
N THR A 140 -1.04 -22.54 6.29
CA THR A 140 -0.09 -22.59 5.17
C THR A 140 0.47 -24.00 5.07
N VAL A 141 0.33 -24.61 3.90
CA VAL A 141 0.84 -25.96 3.60
C VAL A 141 1.86 -25.91 2.48
N ARG A 142 2.74 -26.93 2.37
CA ARG A 142 3.62 -27.06 1.21
C ARG A 142 2.81 -27.40 -0.03
N GLU A 143 3.21 -26.86 -1.17
CA GLU A 143 2.52 -27.10 -2.44
C GLU A 143 2.43 -28.59 -2.81
N VAL A 144 3.50 -29.36 -2.54
CA VAL A 144 3.56 -30.81 -2.82
C VAL A 144 2.54 -31.65 -2.03
N ALA A 145 2.01 -31.12 -0.91
CA ALA A 145 1.00 -31.81 -0.11
C ALA A 145 -0.42 -31.65 -0.66
N VAL A 146 -0.64 -30.68 -1.56
CA VAL A 146 -1.97 -30.39 -2.11
C VAL A 146 -2.17 -31.21 -3.38
N LEU A 147 -3.13 -32.12 -3.33
CA LEU A 147 -3.53 -32.98 -4.43
C LEU A 147 -4.84 -32.50 -5.06
N TRP A 148 -5.10 -32.95 -6.29
CA TRP A 148 -6.30 -32.64 -7.05
C TRP A 148 -7.14 -33.89 -7.27
N SER A 149 -8.45 -33.77 -7.03
CA SER A 149 -9.44 -34.77 -7.41
C SER A 149 -10.59 -34.11 -8.18
N ARG A 150 -11.55 -34.91 -8.65
CA ARG A 150 -12.74 -34.40 -9.36
C ARG A 150 -13.56 -33.42 -8.50
N ASP A 151 -13.55 -33.61 -7.18
CA ASP A 151 -14.30 -32.79 -6.23
C ASP A 151 -13.50 -31.56 -5.72
N GLY A 152 -12.29 -31.34 -6.24
CA GLY A 152 -11.44 -30.21 -5.91
C GLY A 152 -10.11 -30.58 -5.25
N ALA A 153 -9.43 -29.55 -4.73
CA ALA A 153 -8.16 -29.67 -4.03
C ALA A 153 -8.34 -30.31 -2.65
N TYR A 154 -7.43 -31.20 -2.28
CA TYR A 154 -7.45 -31.89 -1.00
C TYR A 154 -6.03 -32.19 -0.53
N LEU A 155 -5.91 -32.52 0.75
CA LEU A 155 -4.67 -32.96 1.35
C LEU A 155 -4.92 -34.11 2.33
N TRP A 156 -3.83 -34.72 2.79
CA TRP A 156 -3.87 -35.80 3.76
C TRP A 156 -3.44 -35.29 5.13
N ARG A 157 -4.36 -35.32 6.09
CA ARG A 157 -4.08 -35.05 7.50
C ARG A 157 -3.81 -36.36 8.23
N VAL A 158 -2.87 -36.35 9.16
CA VAL A 158 -2.64 -37.47 10.09
C VAL A 158 -3.62 -37.32 11.26
N ALA A 159 -4.60 -38.21 11.33
CA ALA A 159 -5.52 -38.29 12.46
C ALA A 159 -5.05 -39.38 13.43
N LYS A 160 -5.04 -39.08 14.74
CA LYS A 160 -4.76 -40.07 15.78
C LYS A 160 -6.06 -40.68 16.28
N LYS A 161 -6.24 -41.98 16.09
CA LYS A 161 -7.32 -42.77 16.68
C LYS A 161 -6.81 -43.48 17.94
N ASP A 162 -7.52 -43.29 19.05
CA ASP A 162 -7.25 -43.90 20.36
C ASP A 162 -5.83 -43.66 20.92
N GLY A 163 -5.20 -42.55 20.52
CA GLY A 163 -3.86 -42.15 20.98
C GLY A 163 -2.69 -43.04 20.54
N LYS A 164 -2.95 -44.13 19.80
CA LYS A 164 -1.93 -45.13 19.39
C LYS A 164 -1.86 -45.40 17.89
N THR A 165 -2.93 -45.14 17.14
CA THR A 165 -2.97 -45.45 15.71
C THR A 165 -3.05 -44.17 14.88
N GLU A 166 -2.11 -43.97 13.98
CA GLU A 166 -2.13 -42.88 13.01
C GLU A 166 -2.83 -43.36 11.74
N THR A 167 -3.78 -42.55 11.28
CA THR A 167 -4.57 -42.81 10.07
C THR A 167 -4.54 -41.62 9.13
N ALA A 168 -4.53 -41.88 7.83
CA ALA A 168 -4.62 -40.85 6.80
C ALA A 168 -6.09 -40.41 6.62
N GLU A 169 -6.36 -39.14 6.87
CA GLU A 169 -7.66 -38.51 6.68
C GLU A 169 -7.62 -37.58 5.46
N LYS A 170 -8.56 -37.77 4.53
CA LYS A 170 -8.68 -36.92 3.35
C LYS A 170 -9.45 -35.66 3.72
N VAL A 171 -8.81 -34.49 3.60
CA VAL A 171 -9.43 -33.20 3.92
C VAL A 171 -9.46 -32.34 2.66
N PHE A 172 -10.68 -31.95 2.24
CA PHE A 172 -10.86 -31.01 1.14
C PHE A 172 -10.54 -29.59 1.58
N VAL A 173 -9.85 -28.84 0.71
CA VAL A 173 -9.41 -27.47 0.98
C VAL A 173 -9.59 -26.60 -0.24
N LYS A 174 -9.81 -25.30 -0.02
CA LYS A 174 -9.80 -24.29 -1.07
C LYS A 174 -8.45 -23.59 -1.07
N ILE A 175 -7.88 -23.40 -2.27
CA ILE A 175 -6.64 -22.66 -2.43
C ILE A 175 -6.96 -21.17 -2.38
N VAL A 176 -6.38 -20.45 -1.42
CA VAL A 176 -6.56 -19.00 -1.25
C VAL A 176 -5.47 -18.24 -2.00
N ARG A 177 -4.21 -18.63 -1.80
CA ARG A 177 -3.05 -17.97 -2.42
C ARG A 177 -1.88 -18.94 -2.51
N ARG A 178 -1.08 -18.83 -3.58
CA ARG A 178 0.21 -19.50 -3.71
C ARG A 178 1.33 -18.50 -3.46
N ASP A 179 2.29 -18.85 -2.62
CA ASP A 179 3.45 -18.03 -2.28
C ASP A 179 4.70 -18.91 -2.15
N ARG A 180 5.61 -18.81 -3.14
CA ARG A 180 6.97 -19.38 -3.12
C ARG A 180 7.04 -20.82 -2.56
N GLY A 181 6.32 -21.76 -3.18
CA GLY A 181 6.31 -23.19 -2.80
C GLY A 181 5.43 -23.53 -1.60
N ARG A 182 4.73 -22.55 -1.03
CA ARG A 182 3.68 -22.72 -0.02
C ARG A 182 2.34 -22.26 -0.55
N ILE A 183 1.27 -22.82 0.01
CA ILE A 183 -0.11 -22.52 -0.35
C ILE A 183 -0.88 -22.18 0.91
N LEU A 184 -1.55 -21.03 0.90
CA LEU A 184 -2.57 -20.67 1.88
C LEU A 184 -3.85 -21.40 1.51
N VAL A 185 -4.39 -22.17 2.45
CA VAL A 185 -5.59 -22.98 2.24
C VAL A 185 -6.70 -22.59 3.21
N ASP A 186 -7.94 -22.64 2.74
CA ASP A 186 -9.14 -22.48 3.54
C ASP A 186 -9.85 -23.84 3.64
N GLY A 187 -9.99 -24.35 4.87
CA GLY A 187 -10.55 -25.66 5.15
C GLY A 187 -10.54 -25.96 6.66
N PRO A 188 -11.10 -27.11 7.08
CA PRO A 188 -11.21 -27.49 8.49
C PRO A 188 -9.87 -28.02 9.02
N LEU A 189 -8.86 -27.14 9.05
CA LEU A 189 -7.50 -27.42 9.50
C LEU A 189 -7.12 -26.54 10.69
N ASN A 190 -6.46 -27.15 11.67
CA ASN A 190 -5.90 -26.46 12.83
C ASN A 190 -4.39 -26.26 12.66
N ALA A 191 -3.80 -25.32 13.43
CA ALA A 191 -2.37 -25.03 13.36
C ALA A 191 -1.47 -26.23 13.72
N ASP A 192 -1.97 -27.13 14.56
CA ASP A 192 -1.24 -28.32 15.02
C ASP A 192 -1.52 -29.57 14.18
N ASP A 193 -2.29 -29.45 13.09
CA ASP A 193 -2.59 -30.58 12.21
C ASP A 193 -1.34 -31.01 11.43
N LEU A 194 -0.97 -32.29 11.55
CA LEU A 194 0.13 -32.88 10.80
C LEU A 194 -0.33 -33.23 9.38
N ILE A 195 0.34 -32.67 8.38
CA ILE A 195 0.02 -32.87 6.96
C ILE A 195 1.07 -33.76 6.31
N VAL A 196 0.63 -34.75 5.55
CA VAL A 196 1.52 -35.64 4.80
C VAL A 196 2.02 -34.93 3.54
N VAL A 197 3.34 -34.83 3.38
CA VAL A 197 4.01 -34.14 2.27
C VAL A 197 4.63 -35.09 1.24
N GLU A 198 4.93 -36.33 1.63
CA GLU A 198 5.53 -37.37 0.79
C GLU A 198 4.74 -38.68 0.89
N GLY A 199 4.79 -39.53 -0.15
CA GLY A 199 4.05 -40.80 -0.17
C GLY A 199 2.54 -40.66 -0.38
N VAL A 200 2.06 -39.46 -0.72
CA VAL A 200 0.63 -39.11 -0.80
C VAL A 200 -0.15 -39.85 -1.90
N GLN A 201 0.53 -40.38 -2.93
CA GLN A 201 -0.11 -41.05 -4.08
C GLN A 201 -0.74 -42.40 -3.72
N GLY A 202 -0.20 -43.09 -2.71
CA GLY A 202 -0.67 -44.43 -2.30
C GLY A 202 -1.73 -44.42 -1.19
N LEU A 203 -2.08 -43.25 -0.65
CA LEU A 203 -2.93 -43.14 0.53
C LEU A 203 -4.41 -43.30 0.20
N ARG A 204 -5.12 -43.98 1.10
CA ARG A 204 -6.58 -44.11 1.10
C ARG A 204 -7.18 -43.55 2.40
N PRO A 205 -8.44 -43.08 2.39
CA PRO A 205 -9.10 -42.61 3.60
C PRO A 205 -9.14 -43.71 4.67
N GLY A 206 -8.72 -43.38 5.89
CA GLY A 206 -8.68 -44.29 7.03
C GLY A 206 -7.52 -45.30 7.00
N GLN A 207 -6.63 -45.22 6.01
CA GLN A 207 -5.46 -46.09 5.94
C GLN A 207 -4.55 -45.86 7.14
N ARG A 208 -4.16 -46.94 7.81
CA ARG A 208 -3.16 -46.87 8.88
C ARG A 208 -1.81 -46.49 8.29
N ILE A 209 -1.19 -45.47 8.88
CA ILE A 209 0.12 -44.95 8.48
C ILE A 209 1.03 -44.88 9.70
N GLN A 210 2.32 -44.68 9.44
CA GLN A 210 3.29 -44.30 10.44
C GLN A 210 3.95 -43.02 9.93
N ALA A 211 3.66 -41.89 10.56
CA ALA A 211 4.24 -40.61 10.19
C ALA A 211 5.68 -40.54 10.69
N ILE A 212 6.58 -40.10 9.81
CA ILE A 212 7.96 -39.77 10.17
C ILE A 212 8.07 -38.24 10.07
N PRO A 213 8.69 -37.57 11.05
CA PRO A 213 8.94 -36.14 10.96
C PRO A 213 9.67 -35.81 9.65
N PHE A 214 9.13 -34.88 8.89
CA PHE A 214 9.76 -34.42 7.67
C PHE A 214 10.97 -33.55 8.02
N ASP A 215 12.18 -34.09 7.85
CA ASP A 215 13.42 -33.37 8.14
C ASP A 215 13.83 -32.46 6.98
N LYS A 216 13.96 -31.16 7.26
CA LYS A 216 14.20 -30.11 6.25
C LYS A 216 15.56 -30.24 5.54
N PHE A 217 16.51 -30.99 6.10
CA PHE A 217 17.90 -30.98 5.63
C PHE A 217 18.25 -31.97 4.51
N ALA A 218 17.35 -32.90 4.16
CA ALA A 218 17.61 -33.87 3.09
C ALA A 218 17.21 -33.37 1.69
N ALA A 219 16.32 -32.40 1.59
CA ALA A 219 15.77 -31.90 0.32
C ALA A 219 16.36 -30.53 -0.07
N GLY A 220 17.63 -30.55 -0.50
CA GLY A 220 18.20 -29.65 -1.51
C GLY A 220 17.79 -28.16 -1.55
N ASP A 221 17.83 -27.43 -0.42
CA ASP A 221 17.92 -25.97 -0.47
C ASP A 221 19.38 -25.59 -0.75
N VAL A 222 19.70 -25.33 -2.02
CA VAL A 222 20.94 -24.64 -2.38
C VAL A 222 20.85 -23.21 -1.87
N ALA A 223 21.39 -22.99 -0.67
CA ALA A 223 21.64 -21.65 -0.16
C ALA A 223 22.55 -20.89 -1.15
N PRO A 224 22.28 -19.60 -1.46
CA PRO A 224 23.22 -18.79 -2.23
C PRO A 224 24.53 -18.67 -1.44
N LYS A 225 25.64 -19.10 -2.06
CA LYS A 225 27.00 -19.01 -1.50
C LYS A 225 27.30 -17.56 -1.07
N GLY A 226 27.19 -17.30 0.23
CA GLY A 226 27.75 -16.12 0.87
C GLY A 226 29.27 -16.15 0.80
N LYS A 227 29.84 -15.04 0.31
CA LYS A 227 31.28 -14.79 0.14
C LYS A 227 32.07 -15.14 1.42
N LYS A 228 33.20 -15.84 1.24
CA LYS A 228 34.20 -16.07 2.28
C LYS A 228 34.66 -14.72 2.85
N LYS A 229 34.40 -14.51 4.15
CA LYS A 229 35.08 -13.50 4.95
C LYS A 229 36.52 -13.95 5.16
N ALA A 230 37.47 -13.15 4.70
CA ALA A 230 38.86 -13.20 5.14
C ALA A 230 38.91 -12.84 6.64
N THR A 231 39.77 -13.52 7.38
CA THR A 231 40.16 -13.16 8.75
C THR A 231 41.66 -13.42 8.87
N PRO A 232 42.30 -12.75 9.84
CA PRO A 232 43.13 -11.57 9.69
C PRO A 232 44.56 -11.86 9.21
#